data_AF-A0A679HTW1-F1
#
_entry.id   AF-A0A679HTW1-F1
#
_cell.length_a   1.000
_cell.length_b   1.000
_cell.length_c   1.000
_cell.angle_alpha   90.00
_cell.angle_beta   90.00
_cell.angle_gamma   90.00
#
_symmetry.space_group_name_H-M   'P 1'
#
loop_
_entity.id
_entity.type
_entity.pdbx_description
1 polymer ?
#
loop_
_entity_poly.entity_id
_entity_poly.type
_entity_poly.pdbx_seq_one_letter_code
_entity_poly.pdbx_strand_id
1 'polypeptide(L)'
;MKIQRAVLMAATVALLGMPFAAYADNKHVAEAVEHAKEAVEHGKQGHADALVKHAEGSLKHAEAAGVKNPHLDEGVKHLKEAIEHGKAGHADVATKHAEGAVTHLSEVK
;
A
#
# COMPACT_ATOMS: atom_id res chain seq x y z
N MET A 1 -6.37 -60.36 -4.55
CA MET A 1 -6.78 -59.70 -3.28
C MET A 1 -6.06 -58.36 -3.23
N LYS A 2 -6.76 -57.27 -3.56
CA LYS A 2 -7.37 -56.30 -2.63
C LYS A 2 -6.33 -55.41 -1.91
N ILE A 3 -6.09 -54.26 -2.54
CA ILE A 3 -6.12 -52.88 -2.00
C ILE A 3 -5.46 -52.63 -0.63
N GLN A 4 -4.51 -51.68 -0.59
CA GLN A 4 -4.48 -50.55 0.36
C GLN A 4 -3.35 -49.57 -0.02
N ARG A 5 -3.71 -48.39 -0.55
CA ARG A 5 -3.81 -47.10 0.16
C ARG A 5 -2.46 -46.59 0.70
N ALA A 6 -1.93 -45.53 0.09
CA ALA A 6 -1.66 -44.27 0.79
C ALA A 6 -1.04 -43.25 -0.18
N VAL A 7 -1.89 -42.30 -0.59
CA VAL A 7 -1.46 -40.98 -1.06
C VAL A 7 -0.91 -40.24 0.16
N LEU A 8 0.33 -39.74 0.08
CA LEU A 8 0.81 -38.59 0.84
C LEU A 8 2.21 -38.19 0.35
N MET A 9 2.26 -37.43 -0.74
CA MET A 9 3.44 -36.63 -1.06
C MET A 9 3.34 -35.33 -0.24
N ALA A 10 4.00 -35.31 0.91
CA ALA A 10 4.19 -34.10 1.68
C ALA A 10 5.24 -33.24 0.97
N ALA A 11 4.79 -32.23 0.23
CA ALA A 11 5.67 -31.19 -0.32
C ALA A 11 5.98 -30.18 0.80
N THR A 12 7.05 -30.42 1.55
CA THR A 12 7.64 -29.41 2.44
C THR A 12 8.44 -28.44 1.59
N VAL A 13 7.82 -27.33 1.18
CA VAL A 13 8.55 -26.16 0.72
C VAL A 13 9.12 -25.47 1.96
N ALA A 14 10.39 -25.76 2.27
CA ALA A 14 11.16 -24.96 3.21
C ALA A 14 11.38 -23.59 2.58
N LEU A 15 10.57 -22.62 2.98
CA LEU A 15 10.72 -21.21 2.63
C LEU A 15 12.09 -20.74 3.16
N LEU A 16 12.97 -20.41 2.22
CA LEU A 16 14.30 -19.86 2.45
C LEU A 16 14.23 -18.71 3.46
N GLY A 17 14.97 -18.84 4.56
CA GLY A 17 15.26 -17.74 5.46
C GLY A 17 16.09 -16.69 4.72
N MET A 18 15.42 -15.69 4.16
CA MET A 18 16.06 -14.42 3.87
C MET A 18 16.25 -13.68 5.19
N PRO A 19 17.42 -13.08 5.45
CA PRO A 19 17.55 -12.19 6.58
C PRO A 19 16.57 -11.04 6.33
N PHE A 20 15.55 -10.93 7.18
CA PHE A 20 14.83 -9.67 7.37
C PHE A 20 15.89 -8.67 7.81
N ALA A 21 16.46 -7.95 6.85
CA ALA A 21 17.22 -6.77 7.14
C ALA A 21 16.25 -5.83 7.84
N ALA A 22 16.39 -5.73 9.15
CA ALA A 22 15.77 -4.68 9.94
C ALA A 22 16.45 -3.37 9.54
N TYR A 23 16.14 -2.89 8.34
CA TYR A 23 16.23 -1.48 8.02
C TYR A 23 15.26 -0.80 8.99
N ALA A 24 15.69 0.27 9.64
CA ALA A 24 14.77 1.08 10.41
C ALA A 24 13.81 1.70 9.41
N ASP A 25 12.70 1.00 9.12
CA ASP A 25 11.62 1.51 8.28
C ASP A 25 11.24 2.87 8.83
N ASN A 26 11.31 3.89 7.97
CA ASN A 26 10.87 5.21 8.34
C ASN A 26 9.40 5.10 8.75
N LYS A 27 9.11 5.26 10.04
CA LYS A 27 7.77 5.04 10.59
C LYS A 27 6.71 5.85 9.84
N HIS A 28 7.05 7.07 9.42
CA HIS A 28 6.15 7.89 8.65
C HIS A 28 5.92 7.35 7.24
N VAL A 29 6.93 6.78 6.57
CA VAL A 29 6.72 6.08 5.29
C VAL A 29 5.80 4.88 5.48
N ALA A 30 6.02 4.07 6.53
CA ALA A 30 5.16 2.91 6.82
C ALA A 30 3.70 3.33 7.08
N GLU A 31 3.48 4.35 7.90
CA GLU A 31 2.14 4.92 8.15
C GLU A 31 1.52 5.53 6.89
N ALA A 32 2.32 6.15 6.02
CA ALA A 32 1.85 6.67 4.74
C ALA A 32 1.37 5.54 3.82
N VAL A 33 2.11 4.44 3.74
CA VAL A 33 1.73 3.26 2.96
C VAL A 33 0.44 2.64 3.48
N GLU A 34 0.30 2.46 4.80
CA GLU A 34 -0.91 1.87 5.39
C GLU A 34 -2.15 2.71 5.10
N HIS A 35 -2.09 4.02 5.33
CA HIS A 35 -3.19 4.91 4.96
C HIS A 35 -3.47 4.92 3.46
N ALA A 36 -2.45 4.87 2.60
CA ALA A 36 -2.68 4.79 1.16
C ALA A 36 -3.40 3.49 0.75
N LYS A 37 -3.10 2.34 1.40
CA LYS A 37 -3.83 1.08 1.17
C LYS A 37 -5.28 1.17 1.61
N GLU A 38 -5.56 1.77 2.77
CA GLU A 38 -6.94 2.01 3.23
C GLU A 38 -7.70 2.94 2.26
N ALA A 39 -7.03 3.95 1.70
CA ALA A 39 -7.60 4.81 0.68
C ALA A 39 -7.99 4.02 -0.58
N VAL A 40 -7.14 3.10 -1.04
CA VAL A 40 -7.44 2.18 -2.15
C VAL A 40 -8.62 1.26 -1.82
N GLU A 41 -8.66 0.69 -0.62
CA GLU A 41 -9.75 -0.21 -0.20
C GLU A 41 -11.10 0.50 -0.21
N HIS A 42 -11.19 1.66 0.44
CA HIS A 42 -12.40 2.47 0.44
C HIS A 42 -12.76 2.99 -0.97
N GLY A 43 -11.75 3.35 -1.76
CA GLY A 43 -11.90 3.72 -3.15
C GLY A 43 -12.59 2.65 -4.01
N LYS A 44 -12.15 1.39 -3.87
CA LYS A 44 -12.73 0.23 -4.56
C LYS A 44 -14.18 -0.04 -4.17
N GLN A 45 -14.62 0.45 -3.01
CA GLN A 45 -16.00 0.39 -2.54
C GLN A 45 -16.83 1.60 -2.99
N GLY A 46 -16.23 2.58 -3.69
CA GLY A 46 -16.87 3.83 -4.08
C GLY A 46 -16.99 4.85 -2.93
N HIS A 47 -16.35 4.61 -1.79
CA HIS A 47 -16.41 5.45 -0.60
C HIS A 47 -15.46 6.65 -0.72
N ALA A 48 -15.81 7.63 -1.56
CA ALA A 48 -14.96 8.80 -1.86
C ALA A 48 -14.50 9.56 -0.61
N ASP A 49 -15.41 9.84 0.34
CA ASP A 49 -15.07 10.59 1.57
C ASP A 49 -14.06 9.84 2.45
N ALA A 50 -14.21 8.52 2.58
CA ALA A 50 -13.29 7.68 3.34
C ALA A 50 -11.94 7.58 2.64
N LEU A 51 -11.93 7.40 1.30
CA LEU A 51 -10.70 7.47 0.51
C LEU A 51 -9.95 8.78 0.79
N VAL A 52 -10.63 9.93 0.71
CA VAL A 52 -10.01 11.25 0.93
C VAL A 52 -9.40 11.32 2.33
N LYS A 53 -10.13 10.89 3.35
CA LYS A 53 -9.63 10.87 4.74
C LYS A 53 -8.33 10.09 4.88
N HIS A 54 -8.27 8.89 4.31
CA HIS A 54 -7.09 8.06 4.36
C HIS A 54 -5.96 8.63 3.46
N ALA A 55 -6.26 9.19 2.30
CA ALA A 55 -5.28 9.85 1.44
C ALA A 55 -4.65 11.10 2.12
N GLU A 56 -5.44 11.91 2.84
CA GLU A 56 -4.93 13.03 3.65
C GLU A 56 -4.04 12.56 4.81
N GLY A 57 -4.42 11.46 5.47
CA GLY A 57 -3.58 10.80 6.48
C GLY A 57 -2.24 10.35 5.89
N SER A 58 -2.30 9.68 4.74
CA SER A 58 -1.11 9.24 4.01
C SER A 58 -0.21 10.42 3.64
N LEU A 59 -0.78 11.51 3.11
CA LEU A 59 -0.04 12.69 2.68
C LEU A 59 0.70 13.35 3.84
N LYS A 60 0.02 13.50 4.98
CA LYS A 60 0.62 14.04 6.21
C LYS A 60 1.85 13.23 6.63
N HIS A 61 1.75 11.91 6.60
CA HIS A 61 2.86 11.04 6.95
C HIS A 61 3.98 11.08 5.89
N ALA A 62 3.65 11.07 4.60
CA ALA A 62 4.63 11.19 3.53
C ALA A 62 5.44 12.49 3.62
N GLU A 63 4.78 13.64 3.85
CA GLU A 63 5.46 14.93 4.02
C GLU A 63 6.29 15.00 5.32
N ALA A 64 5.91 14.25 6.36
CA ALA A 64 6.65 14.14 7.61
C ALA A 64 7.85 13.18 7.55
N ALA A 65 7.99 12.38 6.49
CA ALA A 65 9.04 11.36 6.38
C ALA A 65 10.45 11.95 6.42
N GLY A 66 10.65 13.20 6.00
CA GLY A 66 11.94 13.90 6.14
C GLY A 66 13.09 13.27 5.33
N VAL A 67 12.79 12.40 4.36
CA VAL A 67 13.76 11.77 3.46
C VAL A 67 13.63 12.36 2.07
N LYS A 68 14.76 12.47 1.37
CA LYS A 68 14.77 12.89 -0.04
C LYS A 68 14.77 11.65 -0.92
N ASN A 69 13.62 11.33 -1.51
CA ASN A 69 13.46 10.13 -2.34
C ASN A 69 12.49 10.43 -3.49
N PRO A 70 12.85 10.16 -4.75
CA PRO A 70 11.96 10.42 -5.90
C PRO A 70 10.65 9.63 -5.82
N HIS A 71 10.63 8.45 -5.19
CA HIS A 71 9.41 7.72 -4.94
C HIS A 71 8.54 8.40 -3.87
N LEU A 72 9.13 9.05 -2.87
CA LEU A 72 8.34 9.83 -1.92
C LEU A 72 7.66 11.01 -2.62
N ASP A 73 8.39 11.72 -3.48
CA ASP A 73 7.87 12.86 -4.24
C ASP A 73 6.72 12.45 -5.18
N GLU A 74 6.87 11.37 -5.94
CA GLU A 74 5.80 10.84 -6.80
C GLU A 74 4.62 10.29 -5.99
N GLY A 75 4.88 9.64 -4.85
CA GLY A 75 3.84 9.21 -3.92
C GLY A 75 3.00 10.39 -3.41
N VAL A 76 3.65 11.47 -2.98
CA VAL A 76 3.00 12.72 -2.56
C VAL A 76 2.15 13.33 -3.66
N LYS A 77 2.64 13.35 -4.90
CA LYS A 77 1.89 13.85 -6.06
C LYS A 77 0.64 13.01 -6.29
N HIS A 78 0.76 11.68 -6.31
CA HIS A 78 -0.38 10.79 -6.43
C HIS A 78 -1.40 10.98 -5.31
N LEU A 79 -0.97 11.18 -4.07
CA LEU A 79 -1.90 11.45 -2.96
C LEU A 79 -2.67 12.77 -3.14
N LYS A 80 -2.02 13.83 -3.63
CA LYS A 80 -2.68 15.11 -3.91
C LYS A 80 -3.77 14.96 -4.96
N GLU A 81 -3.50 14.23 -6.04
CA GLU A 81 -4.49 13.91 -7.07
C GLU A 81 -5.62 13.02 -6.54
N ALA A 82 -5.32 12.04 -5.68
CA ALA A 82 -6.34 11.19 -5.05
C ALA A 82 -7.28 12.02 -4.17
N ILE A 83 -6.74 12.99 -3.42
CA ILE A 83 -7.52 13.91 -2.59
C ILE A 83 -8.38 14.83 -3.47
N GLU A 84 -7.82 15.41 -4.53
CA GLU A 84 -8.54 16.30 -5.44
C GLU A 84 -9.72 15.58 -6.11
N HIS A 85 -9.46 14.44 -6.75
CA HIS A 85 -10.50 13.65 -7.40
C HIS A 85 -11.50 13.08 -6.39
N GLY A 86 -11.05 12.65 -5.22
CA GLY A 86 -11.92 12.13 -4.16
C GLY A 86 -12.88 13.20 -3.65
N LYS A 87 -12.41 14.43 -3.44
CA LYS A 87 -13.26 15.58 -3.03
C LYS A 87 -14.28 15.98 -4.12
N ALA A 88 -13.96 15.69 -5.38
CA ALA A 88 -14.89 15.86 -6.50
C ALA A 88 -15.89 14.69 -6.65
N GLY A 89 -15.84 13.68 -5.78
CA GLY A 89 -16.69 12.49 -5.87
C GLY A 89 -16.25 11.47 -6.92
N HIS A 90 -15.10 11.68 -7.57
CA HIS A 90 -14.54 10.79 -8.58
C HIS A 90 -13.78 9.62 -7.92
N ALA A 91 -14.50 8.77 -7.17
CA ALA A 91 -13.91 7.70 -6.37
C ALA A 91 -13.03 6.74 -7.20
N ASP A 92 -13.42 6.44 -8.44
CA ASP A 92 -12.69 5.56 -9.36
C ASP A 92 -11.35 6.15 -9.81
N VAL A 93 -11.33 7.45 -10.17
CA VAL A 93 -10.10 8.16 -10.53
C VAL A 93 -9.19 8.33 -9.31
N ALA A 94 -9.78 8.72 -8.18
CA ALA A 94 -9.08 8.84 -6.91
C ALA A 94 -8.41 7.52 -6.48
N THR A 95 -9.08 6.39 -6.69
CA THR A 95 -8.54 5.05 -6.40
C THR A 95 -7.28 4.77 -7.21
N LYS A 96 -7.27 5.08 -8.52
CA LYS A 96 -6.08 4.89 -9.38
C LYS A 96 -4.90 5.70 -8.88
N HIS A 97 -5.14 6.93 -8.45
CA HIS A 97 -4.08 7.75 -7.86
C HIS A 97 -3.61 7.19 -6.51
N ALA A 98 -4.51 6.72 -5.64
CA ALA A 98 -4.13 6.06 -4.40
C ALA A 98 -3.30 4.77 -4.64
N GLU A 99 -3.61 3.98 -5.67
CA GLU A 99 -2.81 2.81 -6.08
C GLU A 99 -1.41 3.21 -6.56
N GLY A 100 -1.30 4.32 -7.31
CA GLY A 100 -0.02 4.93 -7.66
C GLY A 100 0.78 5.36 -6.44
N ALA A 101 0.12 5.97 -5.45
CA ALA A 101 0.76 6.34 -4.19
C ALA A 101 1.31 5.11 -3.44
N VAL A 102 0.52 4.04 -3.29
CA VAL A 102 0.99 2.78 -2.65
C VAL A 102 2.22 2.23 -3.38
N THR A 103 2.19 2.20 -4.71
CA THR A 103 3.29 1.68 -5.54
C THR A 103 4.58 2.45 -5.27
N HIS A 104 4.54 3.79 -5.28
CA HIS A 104 5.72 4.59 -5.05
C HIS A 104 6.17 4.58 -3.58
N LEU A 105 5.26 4.80 -2.62
CA LEU A 105 5.62 4.89 -1.20
C LEU A 105 6.25 3.58 -0.67
N SER A 106 5.86 2.42 -1.22
CA SER A 106 6.44 1.12 -0.84
C SER A 106 7.89 0.93 -1.30
N GLU A 107 8.39 1.77 -2.20
CA GLU A 107 9.77 1.74 -2.71
C GLU A 107 10.68 2.77 -2.00
N VAL A 108 10.16 3.51 -1.03
CA VAL A 108 10.95 4.45 -0.22
C VAL A 108 11.75 3.66 0.83
N LYS A 109 13.08 3.75 0.74
CA LYS A 109 14.05 3.07 1.61
C LYS A 109 14.77 4.06 2.53
#